data_AF-W5QM80-F1
#
_entry.id   AF-W5QM80-F1
#
_cell.length_a   1.000
_cell.length_b   1.000
_cell.length_c   1.000
_cell.angle_alpha   90.00
_cell.angle_beta   90.00
_cell.angle_gamma   90.00
#
_symmetry.space_group_name_H-M   'P 1'
#
loop_
_entity.id
_entity.type
_entity.pdbx_description
1 polymer ?
#
loop_
_entity_poly.entity_id
_entity_poly.type
_entity_poly.pdbx_seq_one_letter_code
_entity_poly.pdbx_strand_id
1 'polypeptide(L)'
;DAYERPRPRPRPGYGTRYHQYGLPDLVPDPYYVQASTYAQRVPMYNLRCAAEENCLSSSAYRSSVRDYDTRMLLRFPQRVKNQGTADFLPSRPRYSWEWHSCHQHFHSMDEFSHYDLLDSSTHHSVAEGHKASFCLEDT
;
A
#
# COMPACT_ATOMS: atom_id res chain seq x y z
N ASP A 1 47.67 20.25 13.88
CA ASP A 1 46.98 18.97 14.10
C ASP A 1 45.50 19.16 14.36
N ALA A 2 44.66 18.73 13.43
CA ALA A 2 43.33 18.16 13.69
C ALA A 2 42.69 17.85 12.32
N TYR A 3 43.09 16.71 11.74
CA TYR A 3 42.34 16.11 10.65
C TYR A 3 40.95 15.73 11.18
N GLU A 4 39.95 16.59 10.97
CA GLU A 4 38.54 16.19 11.11
C GLU A 4 38.21 15.21 9.98
N ARG A 5 38.36 13.92 10.27
CA ARG A 5 37.80 12.85 9.44
C ARG A 5 36.27 12.90 9.59
N PRO A 6 35.51 12.99 8.48
CA PRO A 6 34.08 12.72 8.53
C PRO A 6 33.86 11.30 9.07
N ARG A 7 33.05 11.15 10.11
CA ARG A 7 32.63 9.84 10.62
C ARG A 7 32.00 9.06 9.45
N PRO A 8 32.42 7.82 9.16
CA PRO A 8 31.73 7.00 8.18
C PRO A 8 30.29 6.80 8.66
N ARG A 9 29.32 7.38 7.95
CA ARG A 9 27.91 7.00 8.13
C ARG A 9 27.83 5.53 7.74
N PRO A 10 27.39 4.61 8.62
CA PRO A 10 27.13 3.25 8.18
C PRO A 10 26.01 3.32 7.16
N ARG A 11 26.33 3.02 5.90
CA ARG A 11 25.35 2.85 4.84
C ARG A 11 24.44 1.69 5.26
N PRO A 12 23.11 1.88 5.39
CA PRO A 12 22.21 0.74 5.40
C PRO A 12 22.15 0.25 3.95
N GLY A 13 22.99 -0.74 3.66
CA GLY A 13 22.82 -1.55 2.47
C GLY A 13 21.51 -2.33 2.58
N TYR A 14 20.83 -2.48 1.44
CA TYR A 14 19.74 -3.42 1.23
C TYR A 14 20.16 -4.82 1.78
N GLY A 15 19.25 -5.47 2.54
CA GLY A 15 19.49 -6.57 3.50
C GLY A 15 20.34 -7.77 3.02
N THR A 16 20.76 -8.76 3.82
CA THR A 16 20.39 -9.22 5.16
C THR A 16 21.65 -9.77 5.85
N ARG A 17 22.09 -9.18 6.97
CA ARG A 17 22.95 -9.88 7.94
C ARG A 17 22.04 -10.28 9.09
N TYR A 18 21.90 -11.59 9.31
CA TYR A 18 21.11 -12.20 10.39
C TYR A 18 21.04 -11.31 11.64
N HIS A 19 19.86 -10.71 11.85
CA HIS A 19 19.36 -10.09 13.09
C HIS A 19 20.31 -9.23 13.94
N GLN A 20 21.34 -8.58 13.39
CA GLN A 20 22.22 -7.73 14.22
C GLN A 20 21.57 -6.41 14.67
N TYR A 21 20.48 -5.97 14.02
CA TYR A 21 19.89 -4.63 14.22
C TYR A 21 18.37 -4.63 14.36
N GLY A 22 17.76 -5.77 14.72
CA GLY A 22 16.30 -5.88 14.84
C GLY A 22 15.57 -6.14 13.53
N LEU A 23 14.23 -6.16 13.58
CA LEU A 23 13.35 -6.35 12.43
C LEU A 23 12.13 -5.42 12.54
N PRO A 24 11.57 -4.96 11.40
CA PRO A 24 10.27 -4.30 11.40
C PRO A 24 9.16 -5.30 11.74
N ASP A 25 8.10 -4.81 12.41
CA ASP A 25 6.89 -5.57 12.72
C ASP A 25 5.68 -4.69 12.42
N LEU A 26 5.02 -4.96 11.29
CA LEU A 26 3.94 -4.13 10.77
C LEU A 26 2.59 -4.64 11.25
N VAL A 27 1.93 -3.86 12.09
CA VAL A 27 0.62 -4.20 12.69
C VAL A 27 -0.45 -3.24 12.16
N PRO A 28 -1.46 -3.72 11.42
CA PRO A 28 -2.60 -2.90 11.02
C PRO A 28 -3.44 -2.49 12.23
N ASP A 29 -4.15 -1.38 12.13
CA ASP A 29 -5.07 -0.91 13.18
C ASP A 29 -6.50 -1.41 12.95
N PRO A 30 -6.94 -2.48 13.65
CA PRO A 30 -8.26 -3.05 13.43
C PRO A 30 -9.39 -2.13 13.91
N TYR A 31 -9.15 -1.33 14.95
CA TYR A 31 -10.17 -0.44 15.50
C TYR A 31 -10.46 0.70 14.53
N TYR A 32 -9.43 1.21 13.83
CA TYR A 32 -9.64 2.26 12.85
C TYR A 32 -10.39 1.75 11.61
N VAL A 33 -10.07 0.53 11.16
CA VAL A 33 -10.87 -0.14 10.11
C VAL A 33 -12.31 -0.26 10.56
N GLN A 34 -12.57 -0.82 11.75
CA GLN A 34 -13.92 -1.03 12.26
C GLN A 34 -14.71 0.27 12.41
N ALA A 35 -14.09 1.33 12.94
CA ALA A 35 -14.76 2.59 13.23
C ALA A 35 -15.04 3.45 11.98
N SER A 36 -14.33 3.21 10.87
CA SER A 36 -14.37 4.09 9.68
C SER A 36 -14.63 3.33 8.38
N THR A 37 -15.15 2.10 8.46
CA THR A 37 -15.60 1.35 7.29
C THR A 37 -16.96 1.86 6.80
N TYR A 38 -17.10 2.11 5.49
CA TYR A 38 -18.37 2.49 4.88
C TYR A 38 -18.47 2.02 3.42
N ALA A 39 -19.70 1.83 2.93
CA ALA A 39 -19.97 1.49 1.55
C ALA A 39 -20.33 2.75 0.74
N GLN A 40 -19.77 2.88 -0.47
CA GLN A 40 -20.04 4.00 -1.36
C GLN A 40 -20.23 3.53 -2.79
N ARG A 41 -21.27 4.06 -3.45
CA ARG A 41 -21.44 3.93 -4.90
C ARG A 41 -20.72 5.07 -5.61
N VAL A 42 -19.79 4.74 -6.50
CA VAL A 42 -18.96 5.73 -7.22
C VAL A 42 -18.99 5.44 -8.72
N PRO A 43 -19.20 6.45 -9.58
CA PRO A 43 -19.15 6.26 -11.02
C PRO A 43 -17.72 6.04 -11.51
N MET A 44 -17.55 5.31 -12.62
CA MET A 44 -16.25 4.92 -13.16
C MET A 44 -15.39 6.12 -13.56
N TYR A 45 -15.97 7.23 -14.02
CA TYR A 45 -15.20 8.45 -14.33
C TYR A 45 -14.46 9.04 -13.12
N ASN A 46 -14.94 8.82 -11.89
CA ASN A 46 -14.26 9.21 -10.65
C ASN A 46 -13.19 8.20 -10.21
N LEU A 47 -13.14 7.03 -10.84
CA LEU A 47 -12.24 5.93 -10.50
C LEU A 47 -11.16 5.70 -11.56
N ARG A 48 -10.95 6.65 -12.49
CA ARG A 48 -9.95 6.52 -13.55
C ARG A 48 -8.56 6.21 -13.02
N CYS A 49 -8.12 6.90 -11.98
CA CYS A 49 -6.82 6.59 -11.39
C CYS A 49 -6.76 5.18 -10.80
N ALA A 50 -7.78 4.79 -10.04
CA ALA A 50 -7.85 3.44 -9.48
C ALA A 50 -7.89 2.38 -10.61
N ALA A 51 -8.51 2.69 -11.75
CA ALA A 51 -8.51 1.83 -12.91
C ALA A 51 -7.11 1.72 -13.54
N GLU A 52 -6.42 2.85 -13.75
CA GLU A 52 -5.05 2.93 -14.29
C GLU A 52 -4.02 2.20 -13.42
N GLU A 53 -4.19 2.25 -12.09
CA GLU A 53 -3.36 1.53 -11.10
C GLU A 53 -3.85 0.11 -10.80
N ASN A 54 -4.74 -0.46 -11.63
CA ASN A 54 -5.29 -1.81 -11.45
C ASN A 54 -6.04 -2.08 -10.12
N CYS A 55 -6.39 -1.07 -9.33
CA CYS A 55 -6.98 -1.20 -7.99
C CYS A 55 -8.47 -1.61 -7.96
N LEU A 56 -9.12 -1.83 -9.11
CA LEU A 56 -10.53 -2.24 -9.18
C LEU A 56 -10.65 -3.75 -9.40
N SER A 57 -11.78 -4.37 -9.04
CA SER A 57 -11.98 -5.79 -9.36
C SER A 57 -12.02 -6.04 -10.86
N SER A 58 -11.66 -7.25 -11.28
CA SER A 58 -11.51 -7.70 -12.68
C SER A 58 -12.69 -7.31 -13.59
N SER A 59 -13.90 -7.29 -13.03
CA SER A 59 -15.12 -6.87 -13.75
C SER A 59 -15.13 -5.41 -14.21
N ALA A 60 -14.29 -4.52 -13.67
CA ALA A 60 -14.15 -3.12 -14.10
C ALA A 60 -13.48 -2.98 -15.46
N TYR A 61 -12.70 -3.99 -15.86
CA TYR A 61 -11.87 -3.96 -17.06
C TYR A 61 -12.52 -4.64 -18.26
N ARG A 62 -13.80 -5.05 -18.14
CA ARG A 62 -14.56 -5.60 -19.26
C ARG A 62 -14.82 -4.49 -20.28
N SER A 63 -14.72 -4.82 -21.57
CA SER A 63 -14.95 -3.88 -22.68
C SER A 63 -16.34 -3.24 -22.69
N SER A 64 -17.31 -3.82 -21.97
CA SER A 64 -18.66 -3.28 -21.82
C SER A 64 -18.78 -2.13 -20.81
N VAL A 65 -17.80 -1.95 -19.93
CA VAL A 65 -17.84 -0.95 -18.86
C VAL A 65 -17.66 0.44 -19.44
N ARG A 66 -18.51 1.37 -19.02
CA ARG A 66 -18.54 2.77 -19.45
C ARG A 66 -18.26 3.70 -18.27
N ASP A 67 -17.86 4.93 -18.59
CA ASP A 67 -17.55 5.97 -17.60
C ASP A 67 -18.71 6.29 -16.62
N TYR A 68 -19.96 6.15 -17.07
CA TYR A 68 -21.15 6.40 -16.25
C TYR A 68 -21.62 5.18 -15.46
N ASP A 69 -21.02 4.00 -15.67
CA ASP A 69 -21.31 2.84 -14.85
C ASP A 69 -20.81 3.08 -13.42
N THR A 70 -21.42 2.41 -12.45
CA THR A 70 -21.10 2.60 -11.04
C THR A 70 -20.51 1.35 -10.42
N ARG A 71 -19.61 1.55 -9.45
CA ARG A 71 -19.03 0.49 -8.63
C ARG A 71 -19.44 0.72 -7.17
N MET A 72 -19.76 -0.36 -6.49
CA MET A 72 -19.89 -0.36 -5.03
C MET A 72 -18.51 -0.60 -4.44
N LEU A 73 -18.07 0.30 -3.57
CA LEU A 73 -16.77 0.25 -2.91
C LEU A 73 -16.99 0.14 -1.40
N LEU A 74 -16.35 -0.85 -0.78
CA LEU A 74 -16.17 -0.89 0.66
C LEU A 74 -14.89 -0.11 0.99
N ARG A 75 -15.01 1.04 1.63
CA ARG A 75 -13.91 1.92 1.96
C ARG A 75 -13.58 1.82 3.45
N PHE A 76 -12.30 1.81 3.76
CA PHE A 76 -11.78 1.82 5.12
C PHE A 76 -10.37 2.44 5.11
N PRO A 77 -9.92 3.04 6.24
CA PRO A 77 -8.57 3.55 6.36
C PRO A 77 -7.55 2.42 6.53
N GLN A 78 -6.37 2.59 5.94
CA GLN A 78 -5.24 1.69 6.11
C GLN A 78 -4.18 2.37 6.99
N ARG A 79 -4.23 2.14 8.30
CA ARG A 79 -3.18 2.56 9.24
C ARG A 79 -2.38 1.35 9.69
N VAL A 80 -1.07 1.39 9.48
CA VAL A 80 -0.15 0.31 9.84
C VAL A 80 0.97 0.89 10.70
N LYS A 81 1.16 0.33 11.90
CA LYS A 81 2.21 0.75 12.82
C LYS A 81 3.38 -0.21 12.72
N ASN A 82 4.60 0.32 12.61
CA ASN A 82 5.81 -0.45 12.87
C ASN A 82 6.02 -0.55 14.39
N GLN A 83 5.75 -1.72 14.98
CA GLN A 83 6.03 -2.05 16.38
C GLN A 83 7.35 -2.80 16.54
N GLY A 84 8.08 -2.98 15.44
CA GLY A 84 9.38 -3.64 15.43
C GLY A 84 10.47 -2.75 16.01
N THR A 85 11.70 -3.28 15.95
CA THR A 85 12.88 -2.58 16.49
C THR A 85 13.79 -2.04 15.37
N ALA A 86 13.32 -2.07 14.12
CA ALA A 86 14.03 -1.56 12.96
C ALA A 86 13.05 -0.95 11.95
N ASP A 87 13.57 -0.07 11.09
CA ASP A 87 12.77 0.59 10.04
C ASP A 87 12.26 -0.43 9.01
N PHE A 88 11.04 -0.21 8.53
CA PHE A 88 10.53 -0.91 7.37
C PHE A 88 10.98 -0.17 6.10
N LEU A 89 11.85 -0.81 5.32
CA LEU A 89 12.44 -0.21 4.13
C LEU A 89 11.72 -0.72 2.88
N PRO A 90 11.52 0.15 1.86
CA PRO A 90 10.95 -0.29 0.60
C PRO A 90 11.80 -1.35 -0.09
N SER A 91 11.13 -2.28 -0.78
CA SER A 91 11.79 -3.35 -1.54
C SER A 91 12.49 -2.82 -2.79
N ARG A 92 12.02 -1.71 -3.36
CA ARG A 92 12.57 -1.11 -4.58
C ARG A 92 13.61 -0.04 -4.27
N PRO A 93 14.77 -0.03 -4.94
CA PRO A 93 15.75 1.04 -4.78
C PRO A 93 15.23 2.37 -5.33
N ARG A 94 15.70 3.48 -4.77
CA ARG A 94 15.19 4.85 -5.04
C ARG A 94 15.06 5.22 -6.52
N TYR A 95 16.00 4.77 -7.36
CA TYR A 95 16.01 5.05 -8.81
C TYR A 95 14.89 4.34 -9.58
N SER A 96 14.25 3.34 -8.97
CA SER A 96 13.17 2.54 -9.56
C SER A 96 11.80 2.89 -9.00
N TRP A 97 11.71 3.95 -8.17
CA TRP A 97 10.43 4.42 -7.67
C TRP A 97 9.64 5.07 -8.79
N GLU A 98 8.36 4.76 -8.86
CA GLU A 98 7.46 5.21 -9.92
C GLU A 98 6.65 6.40 -9.42
N TRP A 99 6.55 7.46 -10.23
CA TRP A 99 5.75 8.63 -9.88
C TRP A 99 4.31 8.42 -10.30
N HIS A 100 3.38 8.66 -9.39
CA HIS A 100 1.94 8.52 -9.66
C HIS A 100 1.25 9.87 -9.59
N SER A 101 0.90 10.40 -10.76
CA SER A 101 0.32 11.74 -10.92
C SER A 101 -1.00 11.94 -10.19
N CYS A 102 -1.79 10.88 -9.99
CA CYS A 102 -3.05 10.99 -9.26
C CYS A 102 -2.87 11.30 -7.78
N HIS A 103 -1.85 10.69 -7.17
CA HIS A 103 -1.56 10.81 -5.74
C HIS A 103 -0.44 11.82 -5.47
N GLN A 104 0.23 12.29 -6.52
CA GLN A 104 1.30 13.28 -6.48
C GLN A 104 2.46 12.86 -5.55
N HIS A 105 2.79 11.57 -5.58
CA HIS A 105 3.93 11.02 -4.83
C HIS A 105 4.61 9.87 -5.58
N PHE A 106 5.76 9.42 -5.05
CA PHE A 106 6.46 8.24 -5.53
C PHE A 106 5.98 6.97 -4.82
N HIS A 107 5.80 5.90 -5.57
CA HIS A 107 5.59 4.57 -5.04
C HIS A 107 6.93 3.85 -4.89
N SER A 108 7.14 3.31 -3.70
CA SER A 108 8.39 2.66 -3.30
C SER A 108 8.28 1.12 -3.23
N MET A 109 7.08 0.60 -3.48
CA MET A 109 6.71 -0.81 -3.54
C MET A 109 5.55 -1.01 -4.52
N ASP A 110 5.50 -2.18 -5.17
CA ASP A 110 4.50 -2.52 -6.19
C ASP A 110 3.17 -2.98 -5.58
N GLU A 111 3.19 -3.51 -4.36
CA GLU A 111 1.99 -3.89 -3.64
C GLU A 111 2.29 -3.91 -2.15
N PHE A 112 1.43 -3.26 -1.36
CA PHE A 112 1.60 -3.22 0.10
C PHE A 112 0.64 -4.16 0.83
N SER A 113 -0.60 -4.30 0.36
CA SER A 113 -1.61 -5.09 1.05
C SER A 113 -2.68 -5.62 0.09
N HIS A 114 -3.08 -6.86 0.31
CA HIS A 114 -4.24 -7.48 -0.32
C HIS A 114 -5.48 -7.32 0.55
N TYR A 115 -6.65 -7.15 -0.07
CA TYR A 115 -7.92 -6.99 0.62
C TYR A 115 -8.94 -8.00 0.11
N ASP A 116 -9.18 -9.03 0.92
CA ASP A 116 -10.18 -10.05 0.62
C ASP A 116 -11.42 -9.85 1.50
N LEU A 117 -12.58 -9.85 0.86
CA LEU A 117 -13.85 -10.04 1.57
C LEU A 117 -14.23 -11.50 1.44
N LEU A 118 -14.33 -12.21 2.56
CA LEU A 118 -14.61 -13.64 2.60
C LEU A 118 -16.04 -13.88 3.09
N ASP A 119 -16.68 -14.91 2.54
CA ASP A 119 -17.90 -15.47 3.13
C ASP A 119 -17.59 -16.12 4.48
N SER A 120 -18.39 -15.83 5.51
CA SER A 120 -18.10 -16.26 6.88
C SER A 120 -18.26 -17.76 7.11
N SER A 121 -19.06 -18.44 6.27
CA SER A 121 -19.35 -19.86 6.43
C SER A 121 -18.42 -20.73 5.61
N THR A 122 -18.10 -20.29 4.39
CA THR A 122 -17.34 -21.07 3.41
C THR A 122 -15.90 -20.58 3.27
N HIS A 123 -15.56 -19.40 3.80
CA HIS A 123 -14.26 -18.74 3.69
C HIS A 123 -13.79 -18.47 2.25
N HIS A 124 -14.68 -18.58 1.26
CA HIS A 124 -14.37 -18.21 -0.12
C HIS A 124 -14.40 -16.69 -0.31
N SER A 125 -13.52 -16.18 -1.18
CA SER A 125 -13.50 -14.77 -1.56
C SER A 125 -14.75 -14.41 -2.37
N VAL A 126 -15.41 -13.34 -1.94
CA VAL A 126 -16.63 -12.79 -2.57
C VAL A 126 -16.39 -11.43 -3.21
N ALA A 127 -15.25 -10.79 -2.94
CA ALA A 127 -14.84 -9.56 -3.60
C ALA A 127 -13.32 -9.50 -3.72
N GLU A 128 -12.86 -8.96 -4.86
CA GLU A 128 -11.45 -8.70 -5.13
C GLU A 128 -11.12 -7.25 -4.76
N GLY A 129 -10.00 -7.05 -4.07
CA GLY A 129 -9.46 -5.73 -3.79
C GLY A 129 -7.98 -5.81 -3.39
N HIS A 130 -7.24 -4.75 -3.65
CA HIS A 130 -5.86 -4.62 -3.20
C HIS A 130 -5.47 -3.15 -3.12
N LYS A 131 -4.33 -2.88 -2.50
CA LYS A 131 -3.64 -1.58 -2.57
C LYS A 131 -2.38 -1.75 -3.40
N ALA A 132 -2.48 -1.39 -4.69
CA ALA A 132 -1.41 -1.52 -5.68
C ALA A 132 -0.17 -0.66 -5.42
N SER A 133 -0.15 0.15 -4.36
CA SER A 133 0.92 1.13 -4.19
C SER A 133 0.87 1.86 -2.86
N PHE A 134 2.05 2.19 -2.32
CA PHE A 134 2.18 2.95 -1.10
C PHE A 134 3.42 3.85 -1.10
N CYS A 135 3.26 5.07 -0.58
CA CYS A 135 4.36 5.93 -0.16
C CYS A 135 4.68 5.56 1.29
N LEU A 136 5.89 5.06 1.56
CA LEU A 136 6.35 4.82 2.91
C LEU A 136 6.77 6.15 3.54
N GLU A 137 5.93 6.67 4.43
CA GLU A 137 6.15 7.90 5.17
C GLU A 137 5.65 7.74 6.61
N ASP A 138 6.38 8.32 7.55
CA ASP A 138 5.92 8.46 8.92
C ASP A 138 4.86 9.58 8.98
N THR A 139 3.62 9.22 9.32
CA THR A 139 2.44 10.12 9.34
C THR A 139 1.85 10.30 10.73
#